data_AF-A0A6J6LA93-F1
#
_entry.id   AF-A0A6J6LA93-F1
#
_cell.length_a   1.000
_cell.length_b   1.000
_cell.length_c   1.000
_cell.angle_alpha   90.00
_cell.angle_beta   90.00
_cell.angle_gamma   90.00
#
_symmetry.space_group_name_H-M   'P 1'
#
loop_
_entity.id
_entity.type
_entity.pdbx_description
1 polymer ?
#
loop_
_entity_poly.entity_id
_entity_poly.type
_entity_poly.pdbx_seq_one_letter_code
_entity_poly.pdbx_strand_id
1 'polypeptide(L)'
;MSHKFRILTLTLLSTALTFSLSAYGVDNQPRRIVTGWIPYYSVKTVIPFIKKLPTSVVATPGAPVTCEPNEYSPEDNAALNASYLYTNKDLMREVMPFWFTLKSPTLIRDDYTTGNPSWPMADTLCLMRKTGLKIIPTMTDGTDELVLAGYLAKAETRTTIVKSIVDLVNKNGFDGIDLDFEGFAFVDANTTWAKTAPNWVLFIKELSGQLHASQKILSVSSPYAFNPSEKQKGYTVYAWAEIASSIDRLRIMTYDYSVAKPGPIGPIDWTEKTLQYAISIMPASKVFIGLPGYGRDWITAVVGTCPLSAPPGLKVGAKAAVFKMNYANAKAAIDLATPVFDVKNSEATYSYVQSFNGVSAKGAATTCTVSRTVWYQNDRSYSERMNLVAKYRLGGAALWTLGMEDQSATTAMRNVALAIAPDVLINSLTIENTDTRQVNFGDIFTLKGGFTLKDKSPVGGLVVNVEMKRASEGTWTEIAESTTALDGTISIPVTIAGTAAFRLTTVGTWERAESTSSEEIVTVRPKVILEHLSTQKHGVPMQINGTLLPRTAGATATLQRLIAGKWQNIGVSAATDSKGEFVLTTSEAKRGVVTMRVQITSGSQLISSSEFSIVVR
;
A
#
# COMPACT_ATOMS: atom_id res chain seq x y z
N MET A 1 -39.42 -70.86 14.21
CA MET A 1 -39.02 -70.14 12.99
C MET A 1 -38.61 -68.73 13.37
N SER A 2 -37.30 -68.46 13.34
CA SER A 2 -36.67 -67.22 13.80
C SER A 2 -36.54 -66.24 12.63
N HIS A 3 -37.20 -65.09 12.70
CA HIS A 3 -37.01 -63.99 11.76
C HIS A 3 -36.13 -62.92 12.39
N LYS A 4 -34.86 -62.90 11.95
CA LYS A 4 -33.90 -61.83 12.18
C LYS A 4 -34.20 -60.67 11.21
N PHE A 5 -34.64 -59.53 11.75
CA PHE A 5 -34.54 -58.25 11.05
C PHE A 5 -33.10 -57.74 11.16
N ARG A 6 -32.41 -57.59 10.02
CA ARG A 6 -31.13 -56.89 9.92
C ARG A 6 -31.39 -55.39 9.89
N ILE A 7 -30.94 -54.68 10.92
CA ILE A 7 -30.81 -53.23 10.94
C ILE A 7 -29.57 -52.88 10.10
N LEU A 8 -29.77 -52.13 9.02
CA LEU A 8 -28.69 -51.59 8.19
C LEU A 8 -28.26 -50.24 8.80
N THR A 9 -27.15 -50.23 9.53
CA THR A 9 -26.56 -49.01 10.07
C THR A 9 -25.85 -48.26 8.94
N LEU A 10 -26.39 -47.12 8.53
CA LEU A 10 -25.77 -46.22 7.56
C LEU A 10 -24.70 -45.38 8.27
N THR A 11 -23.44 -45.80 8.19
CA THR A 11 -22.31 -45.03 8.73
C THR A 11 -22.04 -43.85 7.81
N LEU A 12 -22.50 -42.65 8.21
CA LEU A 12 -22.13 -41.41 7.56
C LEU A 12 -20.65 -41.13 7.87
N LEU A 13 -19.77 -41.34 6.89
CA LEU A 13 -18.34 -41.00 7.01
C LEU A 13 -18.21 -39.49 6.88
N SER A 14 -18.29 -38.76 7.99
CA SER A 14 -17.91 -37.35 8.06
C SER A 14 -16.39 -37.25 7.95
N THR A 15 -15.89 -36.96 6.75
CA THR A 15 -14.53 -36.44 6.58
C THR A 15 -14.47 -35.05 7.20
N ALA A 16 -14.23 -34.99 8.50
CA ALA A 16 -13.74 -33.80 9.14
C ALA A 16 -12.36 -33.50 8.57
N LEU A 17 -12.26 -32.47 7.72
CA LEU A 17 -10.98 -31.81 7.50
C LEU A 17 -10.59 -31.16 8.83
N THR A 18 -9.89 -31.91 9.66
CA THR A 18 -9.10 -31.34 10.73
C THR A 18 -7.97 -30.57 10.07
N PHE A 19 -8.13 -29.25 9.96
CA PHE A 19 -6.98 -28.37 9.81
C PHE A 19 -6.12 -28.59 11.05
N SER A 20 -5.04 -29.34 10.89
CA SER A 20 -3.96 -29.39 11.85
C SER A 20 -3.43 -27.97 11.98
N LEU A 21 -3.78 -27.30 13.08
CA LEU A 21 -3.02 -26.18 13.62
C LEU A 21 -1.61 -26.70 13.88
N SER A 22 -0.75 -26.60 12.87
CA SER A 22 0.68 -26.72 13.03
C SER A 22 1.09 -25.79 14.17
N ALA A 23 1.89 -26.30 15.10
CA ALA A 23 2.51 -25.51 16.14
C ALA A 23 3.31 -24.38 15.47
N TYR A 24 2.72 -23.19 15.37
CA TYR A 24 3.39 -21.99 14.90
C TYR A 24 4.31 -21.52 16.01
N GLY A 25 5.60 -21.41 15.67
CA GLY A 25 6.64 -20.97 16.58
C GLY A 25 6.32 -19.63 17.23
N VAL A 26 6.92 -19.44 18.40
CA VAL A 26 7.04 -18.17 19.11
C VAL A 26 7.41 -17.05 18.09
N ASP A 27 6.70 -15.90 18.11
CA ASP A 27 6.96 -14.62 17.39
C ASP A 27 6.27 -14.25 16.05
N ASN A 28 5.11 -14.79 15.68
CA ASN A 28 4.34 -14.18 14.58
C ASN A 28 3.57 -12.91 15.01
N GLN A 29 3.99 -11.74 14.55
CA GLN A 29 3.27 -10.46 14.69
C GLN A 29 2.13 -10.34 13.65
N PRO A 30 1.01 -9.67 13.97
CA PRO A 30 -0.07 -9.45 13.01
C PRO A 30 0.40 -8.54 11.87
N ARG A 31 -0.15 -8.70 10.66
CA ARG A 31 0.03 -7.67 9.63
C ARG A 31 -0.62 -6.34 10.05
N ARG A 32 0.09 -5.24 9.79
CA ARG A 32 -0.44 -3.88 9.95
C ARG A 32 -1.45 -3.52 8.87
N ILE A 33 -2.71 -3.90 9.08
CA ILE A 33 -3.81 -3.75 8.11
C ILE A 33 -4.97 -2.90 8.64
N VAL A 34 -4.82 -2.31 9.83
CA VAL A 34 -5.83 -1.41 10.40
C VAL A 34 -5.34 0.03 10.34
N THR A 35 -6.26 0.94 10.06
CA THR A 35 -6.09 2.38 10.26
C THR A 35 -7.41 2.92 10.76
N GLY A 36 -7.44 4.16 11.24
CA GLY A 36 -8.71 4.74 11.64
C GLY A 36 -8.61 6.18 12.10
N TRP A 37 -9.78 6.78 12.14
CA TRP A 37 -9.94 8.19 12.47
C TRP A 37 -9.88 8.41 13.98
N ILE A 38 -9.23 9.51 14.37
CA ILE A 38 -9.15 10.01 15.74
C ILE A 38 -9.73 11.43 15.74
N PRO A 39 -11.06 11.59 15.86
CA PRO A 39 -11.68 12.90 16.01
C PRO A 39 -11.15 13.67 17.20
N TYR A 40 -11.04 15.00 17.04
CA TYR A 40 -10.52 15.89 18.08
C TYR A 40 -11.26 15.76 19.41
N TYR A 41 -12.56 15.46 19.39
CA TYR A 41 -13.40 15.30 20.59
C TYR A 41 -13.26 13.92 21.26
N SER A 42 -12.54 12.98 20.64
CA SER A 42 -12.37 11.60 21.12
C SER A 42 -10.92 11.21 21.35
N VAL A 43 -9.97 12.15 21.27
CA VAL A 43 -8.53 11.84 21.38
C VAL A 43 -8.23 11.07 22.68
N LYS A 44 -8.85 11.49 23.80
CA LYS A 44 -8.71 10.82 25.10
C LYS A 44 -9.16 9.36 25.15
N THR A 45 -10.02 8.92 24.24
CA THR A 45 -10.42 7.50 24.17
C THR A 45 -9.36 6.65 23.48
N VAL A 46 -8.42 7.27 22.76
CA VAL A 46 -7.38 6.60 21.98
C VAL A 46 -6.00 6.74 22.65
N ILE A 47 -5.68 7.93 23.17
CA ILE A 47 -4.43 8.27 23.88
C ILE A 47 -4.74 9.20 25.06
N PRO A 48 -4.19 8.96 26.27
CA PRO A 48 -4.39 9.84 27.42
C PRO A 48 -3.66 11.18 27.28
N PHE A 49 -4.18 12.21 27.95
CA PHE A 49 -3.50 13.50 28.09
C PHE A 49 -2.56 13.46 29.29
N ILE A 50 -1.30 13.09 29.04
CA ILE A 50 -0.26 12.93 30.07
C ILE A 50 0.73 14.09 30.04
N LYS A 51 0.98 14.71 31.18
CA LYS A 51 1.81 15.93 31.27
C LYS A 51 3.28 15.59 31.45
N LYS A 52 4.14 16.39 30.85
CA LYS A 52 5.57 16.33 31.16
C LYS A 52 5.82 16.68 32.62
N LEU A 53 6.82 16.03 33.22
CA LEU A 53 7.35 16.35 34.53
C LEU A 53 7.87 17.80 34.53
N PRO A 54 7.78 18.52 35.66
CA PRO A 54 8.33 19.87 35.77
C PRO A 54 9.83 19.86 35.49
N THR A 55 10.29 20.67 34.53
CA THR A 55 11.71 20.85 34.24
C THR A 55 12.19 22.22 34.73
N SER A 56 13.44 22.30 35.20
CA SER A 56 14.11 23.57 35.53
C SER A 56 14.61 24.32 34.28
N VAL A 57 14.47 23.71 33.10
CA VAL A 57 14.89 24.28 31.81
C VAL A 57 13.70 25.03 31.21
N VAL A 58 13.85 26.35 31.04
CA VAL A 58 12.86 27.18 30.35
C VAL A 58 12.76 26.70 28.90
N ALA A 59 11.55 26.28 28.49
CA ALA A 59 11.30 25.89 27.11
C ALA A 59 11.63 27.04 26.16
N THR A 60 12.53 26.80 25.21
CA THR A 60 12.85 27.79 24.18
C THR A 60 11.67 27.87 23.21
N PRO A 61 11.09 29.07 22.96
CA PRO A 61 10.03 29.23 21.98
C PRO A 61 10.49 28.71 20.61
N GLY A 62 9.70 27.81 20.00
CA GLY A 62 10.02 27.21 18.71
C GLY A 62 10.95 25.98 18.76
N ALA A 63 11.39 25.54 19.94
CA ALA A 63 12.07 24.25 20.06
C ALA A 63 11.15 23.09 19.62
N PRO A 64 11.69 22.02 19.02
CA PRO A 64 10.91 20.83 18.69
C PRO A 64 10.28 20.23 19.96
N VAL A 65 9.02 19.83 19.87
CA VAL A 65 8.39 19.05 20.94
C VAL A 65 9.03 17.66 20.97
N THR A 66 9.75 17.36 22.04
CA THR A 66 10.27 16.03 22.39
C THR A 66 9.24 15.26 23.21
N CYS A 67 9.34 13.93 23.25
CA CYS A 67 8.51 13.11 24.15
C CYS A 67 9.36 11.98 24.73
N GLU A 68 10.49 12.25 25.35
CA GLU A 68 11.36 11.18 25.86
C GLU A 68 10.74 10.47 27.08
N PRO A 69 10.99 9.17 27.30
CA PRO A 69 10.36 8.42 28.41
C PRO A 69 10.58 9.06 29.79
N ASN A 70 11.75 9.68 30.00
CA ASN A 70 12.13 10.37 31.23
C ASN A 70 11.45 11.74 31.41
N GLU A 71 10.72 12.24 30.40
CA GLU A 71 9.94 13.46 30.51
C GLU A 71 8.56 13.23 31.15
N TYR A 72 8.15 11.98 31.38
CA TYR A 72 6.84 11.63 31.94
C TYR A 72 7.00 10.79 33.21
N SER A 73 6.01 10.85 34.11
CA SER A 73 6.03 10.00 35.31
C SER A 73 5.92 8.51 34.92
N PRO A 74 6.37 7.58 35.78
CA PRO A 74 6.15 6.16 35.56
C PRO A 74 4.65 5.79 35.40
N GLU A 75 3.77 6.48 36.13
CA GLU A 75 2.31 6.29 36.05
C GLU A 75 1.76 6.76 34.70
N ASP A 76 2.19 7.92 34.21
CA ASP A 76 1.81 8.45 32.90
C ASP A 76 2.28 7.53 31.77
N ASN A 77 3.51 7.03 31.85
CA ASN A 77 4.04 6.08 30.89
C ASN A 77 3.25 4.75 30.93
N ALA A 78 2.85 4.29 32.10
CA ALA A 78 2.00 3.11 32.25
C ALA A 78 0.61 3.33 31.63
N ALA A 79 -0.02 4.48 31.90
CA ALA A 79 -1.30 4.87 31.30
C ALA A 79 -1.22 4.99 29.78
N LEU A 80 -0.14 5.56 29.25
CA LEU A 80 0.13 5.63 27.82
C LEU A 80 0.26 4.23 27.21
N ASN A 81 1.05 3.35 27.81
CA ASN A 81 1.24 1.99 27.32
C ASN A 81 -0.04 1.14 27.38
N ALA A 82 -0.91 1.41 28.35
CA ALA A 82 -2.23 0.78 28.47
C ALA A 82 -3.30 1.41 27.56
N SER A 83 -3.00 2.52 26.88
CA SER A 83 -3.94 3.18 25.99
C SER A 83 -4.30 2.34 24.78
N TYR A 84 -5.47 2.62 24.19
CA TYR A 84 -5.96 1.91 23.02
C TYR A 84 -4.95 1.93 21.86
N LEU A 85 -4.32 3.09 21.58
CA LEU A 85 -3.36 3.16 20.49
C LEU A 85 -2.12 2.31 20.75
N TYR A 86 -1.56 2.37 21.96
CA TYR A 86 -0.30 1.68 22.27
C TYR A 86 -0.47 0.16 22.37
N THR A 87 -1.63 -0.30 22.83
CA THR A 87 -1.97 -1.73 22.91
C THR A 87 -2.29 -2.33 21.54
N ASN A 88 -2.64 -1.51 20.53
CA ASN A 88 -3.06 -1.99 19.21
C ASN A 88 -2.20 -1.48 18.04
N LYS A 89 -1.12 -0.73 18.29
CA LYS A 89 -0.23 -0.18 17.24
C LYS A 89 0.42 -1.26 16.36
N ASP A 90 0.52 -2.48 16.85
CA ASP A 90 1.04 -3.61 16.10
C ASP A 90 0.10 -4.08 14.98
N LEU A 91 -1.20 -3.84 15.12
CA LEU A 91 -2.21 -4.07 14.09
C LEU A 91 -2.35 -2.89 13.11
N MET A 92 -1.84 -1.71 13.49
CA MET A 92 -2.08 -0.47 12.77
C MET A 92 -0.99 -0.12 11.76
N ARG A 93 -1.40 0.31 10.58
CA ARG A 93 -0.51 0.82 9.53
C ARG A 93 -0.22 2.31 9.71
N GLU A 94 -1.25 3.05 10.07
CA GLU A 94 -1.26 4.51 10.17
C GLU A 94 -2.45 4.94 11.04
N VAL A 95 -2.40 6.18 11.54
CA VAL A 95 -3.49 6.82 12.27
C VAL A 95 -3.93 8.10 11.57
N MET A 96 -5.22 8.42 11.70
CA MET A 96 -5.83 9.52 10.97
C MET A 96 -6.48 10.55 11.89
N PRO A 97 -5.72 11.54 12.39
CA PRO A 97 -6.28 12.66 13.12
C PRO A 97 -7.37 13.40 12.33
N PHE A 98 -8.63 13.38 12.79
CA PHE A 98 -9.75 14.03 12.10
C PHE A 98 -9.97 15.44 12.67
N TRP A 99 -9.06 16.35 12.30
CA TRP A 99 -8.79 17.60 13.03
C TRP A 99 -8.83 18.87 12.19
N PHE A 100 -8.97 18.78 10.87
CA PHE A 100 -8.89 19.95 10.00
C PHE A 100 -10.12 20.08 9.12
N THR A 101 -10.52 21.33 8.88
CA THR A 101 -11.64 21.67 7.99
C THR A 101 -11.19 22.77 7.00
N LEU A 102 -11.33 22.54 5.70
CA LEU A 102 -11.13 23.57 4.69
C LEU A 102 -12.30 24.55 4.71
N LYS A 103 -12.02 25.84 4.97
CA LYS A 103 -13.04 26.92 5.02
C LYS A 103 -13.00 27.83 3.80
N SER A 104 -11.82 28.03 3.22
CA SER A 104 -11.62 28.78 1.96
C SER A 104 -10.27 28.37 1.34
N PRO A 105 -9.91 28.84 0.13
CA PRO A 105 -8.63 28.48 -0.50
C PRO A 105 -7.39 28.78 0.34
N THR A 106 -7.47 29.76 1.24
CA THR A 106 -6.36 30.22 2.09
C THR A 106 -6.56 29.95 3.58
N LEU A 107 -7.68 29.36 3.98
CA LEU A 107 -8.01 29.12 5.39
C LEU A 107 -8.40 27.66 5.63
N ILE A 108 -7.53 26.99 6.38
CA ILE A 108 -7.82 25.69 7.00
C ILE A 108 -8.00 25.92 8.49
N ARG A 109 -9.17 25.54 9.03
CA ARG A 109 -9.45 25.60 10.46
C ARG A 109 -8.84 24.38 11.15
N ASP A 110 -8.20 24.62 12.28
CA ASP A 110 -7.76 23.59 13.22
C ASP A 110 -8.85 23.34 14.26
N ASP A 111 -9.59 22.25 14.07
CA ASP A 111 -10.65 21.79 14.97
C ASP A 111 -10.10 21.22 16.27
N TYR A 112 -8.86 20.72 16.26
CA TYR A 112 -8.21 20.20 17.45
C TYR A 112 -7.99 21.30 18.49
N THR A 113 -7.37 22.39 18.07
CA THR A 113 -7.08 23.54 18.94
C THR A 113 -8.37 24.12 19.51
N THR A 114 -9.44 24.16 18.70
CA THR A 114 -10.76 24.65 19.14
C THR A 114 -11.41 23.70 20.15
N GLY A 115 -11.33 22.38 19.92
CA GLY A 115 -11.95 21.37 20.77
C GLY A 115 -11.17 20.99 22.03
N ASN A 116 -9.87 21.26 22.06
CA ASN A 116 -8.97 20.91 23.17
C ASN A 116 -8.08 22.10 23.58
N PRO A 117 -8.65 23.25 23.97
CA PRO A 117 -7.89 24.49 24.16
C PRO A 117 -6.82 24.41 25.26
N SER A 118 -6.94 23.47 26.19
CA SER A 118 -5.98 23.24 27.29
C SER A 118 -4.93 22.18 26.98
N TRP A 119 -4.92 21.59 25.78
CA TRP A 119 -3.97 20.55 25.39
C TRP A 119 -3.40 20.86 24.01
N PRO A 120 -2.11 21.23 23.90
CA PRO A 120 -1.49 21.51 22.60
C PRO A 120 -1.54 20.32 21.65
N MET A 121 -1.84 20.57 20.38
CA MET A 121 -1.81 19.53 19.32
C MET A 121 -0.44 18.87 19.23
N ALA A 122 0.62 19.65 19.37
CA ALA A 122 1.99 19.17 19.24
C ALA A 122 2.34 18.09 20.29
N ASP A 123 1.79 18.17 21.51
CA ASP A 123 1.99 17.16 22.55
C ASP A 123 1.34 15.82 22.15
N THR A 124 0.10 15.87 21.66
CA THR A 124 -0.59 14.67 21.15
C THR A 124 0.12 14.05 19.96
N LEU A 125 0.54 14.88 18.99
CA LEU A 125 1.29 14.40 17.82
C LEU A 125 2.61 13.75 18.23
N CYS A 126 3.27 14.30 19.22
CA CYS A 126 4.53 13.76 19.71
C CYS A 126 4.32 12.38 20.39
N LEU A 127 3.26 12.21 21.19
CA LEU A 127 2.88 10.89 21.73
C LEU A 127 2.47 9.88 20.65
N MET A 128 1.81 10.34 19.57
CA MET A 128 1.48 9.49 18.41
C MET A 128 2.75 9.05 17.68
N ARG A 129 3.71 9.95 17.44
CA ARG A 129 4.96 9.63 16.73
C ARG A 129 5.79 8.55 17.40
N LYS A 130 5.79 8.50 18.74
CA LYS A 130 6.48 7.43 19.49
C LYS A 130 5.97 6.02 19.19
N THR A 131 4.78 5.88 18.61
CA THR A 131 4.29 4.57 18.17
C THR A 131 5.03 4.05 16.94
N GLY A 132 5.70 4.93 16.19
CA GLY A 132 6.29 4.63 14.88
C GLY A 132 5.27 4.56 13.75
N LEU A 133 3.99 4.87 14.02
CA LEU A 133 2.94 4.89 13.01
C LEU A 133 3.01 6.17 12.17
N LYS A 134 2.64 6.04 10.90
CA LYS A 134 2.41 7.21 10.05
C LYS A 134 1.21 8.00 10.55
N ILE A 135 1.32 9.33 10.50
CA ILE A 135 0.27 10.26 10.87
C ILE A 135 -0.22 10.97 9.62
N ILE A 136 -1.44 10.65 9.22
CA ILE A 136 -2.08 11.16 8.00
C ILE A 136 -3.39 11.82 8.42
N PRO A 137 -3.39 13.09 8.81
CA PRO A 137 -4.60 13.75 9.25
C PRO A 137 -5.65 13.80 8.15
N THR A 138 -6.90 13.73 8.55
CA THR A 138 -8.05 13.92 7.68
C THR A 138 -8.48 15.38 7.69
N MET A 139 -8.75 15.89 6.50
CA MET A 139 -9.32 17.21 6.26
C MET A 139 -10.70 17.08 5.64
N THR A 140 -11.70 17.64 6.30
CA THR A 140 -13.05 17.78 5.75
C THR A 140 -13.19 19.06 4.96
N ASP A 141 -14.23 19.17 4.14
CA ASP A 141 -14.69 20.46 3.66
C ASP A 141 -15.79 21.02 4.57
N GLY A 142 -15.71 22.32 4.85
CA GLY A 142 -16.68 23.03 5.68
C GLY A 142 -17.24 24.26 4.98
N THR A 143 -17.46 24.17 3.67
CA THR A 143 -18.01 25.28 2.86
C THR A 143 -19.52 25.15 2.69
N ASP A 144 -20.19 26.25 2.36
CA ASP A 144 -21.61 26.21 1.99
C ASP A 144 -21.83 25.50 0.65
N GLU A 145 -23.09 25.22 0.32
CA GLU A 145 -23.51 24.59 -0.94
C GLU A 145 -22.86 25.27 -2.17
N LEU A 146 -22.32 24.47 -3.07
CA LEU A 146 -21.62 24.83 -4.32
C LEU A 146 -20.31 25.64 -4.16
N VAL A 147 -19.93 26.04 -2.95
CA VAL A 147 -18.73 26.88 -2.75
C VAL A 147 -17.45 26.10 -3.05
N LEU A 148 -17.29 24.89 -2.50
CA LEU A 148 -16.14 24.03 -2.83
C LEU A 148 -16.09 23.73 -4.33
N ALA A 149 -17.22 23.34 -4.94
CA ALA A 149 -17.29 23.08 -6.37
C ALA A 149 -16.86 24.32 -7.20
N GLY A 150 -17.25 25.52 -6.76
CA GLY A 150 -16.83 26.79 -7.35
C GLY A 150 -15.32 27.05 -7.23
N TYR A 151 -14.69 26.68 -6.11
CA TYR A 151 -13.24 26.73 -5.97
C TYR A 151 -12.53 25.71 -6.85
N LEU A 152 -13.05 24.49 -6.94
CA LEU A 152 -12.44 23.45 -7.79
C LEU A 152 -12.53 23.80 -9.28
N ALA A 153 -13.52 24.59 -9.70
CA ALA A 153 -13.72 24.96 -11.10
C ALA A 153 -12.62 25.87 -11.68
N LYS A 154 -11.85 26.60 -10.86
CA LYS A 154 -10.81 27.53 -11.33
C LYS A 154 -9.42 27.01 -10.99
N ALA A 155 -8.49 27.10 -11.94
CA ALA A 155 -7.13 26.60 -11.75
C ALA A 155 -6.40 27.31 -10.61
N GLU A 156 -6.56 28.62 -10.52
CA GLU A 156 -5.89 29.48 -9.56
C GLU A 156 -6.29 29.14 -8.12
N THR A 157 -7.58 28.88 -7.88
CA THR A 157 -8.07 28.48 -6.55
C THR A 157 -7.70 27.04 -6.22
N ARG A 158 -7.65 26.11 -7.18
CA ARG A 158 -7.09 24.76 -6.94
C ARG A 158 -5.65 24.84 -6.47
N THR A 159 -4.79 25.58 -7.19
CA THR A 159 -3.39 25.78 -6.80
C THR A 159 -3.24 26.41 -5.42
N THR A 160 -4.10 27.37 -5.09
CA THR A 160 -4.10 28.01 -3.77
C THR A 160 -4.48 27.01 -2.67
N ILE A 161 -5.53 26.19 -2.86
CA ILE A 161 -5.91 25.13 -1.92
C ILE A 161 -4.78 24.12 -1.77
N VAL A 162 -4.20 23.65 -2.87
CA VAL A 162 -3.08 22.70 -2.88
C VAL A 162 -1.93 23.23 -2.03
N LYS A 163 -1.53 24.50 -2.24
CA LYS A 163 -0.48 25.13 -1.45
C LYS A 163 -0.83 25.16 0.04
N SER A 164 -2.04 25.57 0.40
CA SER A 164 -2.48 25.62 1.80
C SER A 164 -2.42 24.25 2.49
N ILE A 165 -2.81 23.18 1.78
CA ILE A 165 -2.76 21.80 2.29
C ILE A 165 -1.31 21.33 2.45
N VAL A 166 -0.46 21.55 1.43
CA VAL A 166 0.96 21.16 1.48
C VAL A 166 1.71 21.90 2.58
N ASP A 167 1.45 23.20 2.75
CA ASP A 167 2.01 24.00 3.84
C ASP A 167 1.59 23.45 5.21
N LEU A 168 0.33 23.04 5.40
CA LEU A 168 -0.15 22.40 6.62
C LEU A 168 0.59 21.08 6.90
N VAL A 169 0.71 20.22 5.88
CA VAL A 169 1.39 18.92 5.97
C VAL A 169 2.87 19.11 6.35
N ASN A 170 3.55 20.04 5.69
CA ASN A 170 4.97 20.31 5.93
C ASN A 170 5.22 20.99 7.27
N LYS A 171 4.43 22.02 7.63
CA LYS A 171 4.53 22.75 8.90
C LYS A 171 4.46 21.82 10.10
N ASN A 172 3.57 20.84 10.04
CA ASN A 172 3.37 19.92 11.15
C ASN A 172 4.17 18.62 11.01
N GLY A 173 4.88 18.39 9.89
CA GLY A 173 5.61 17.15 9.65
C GLY A 173 4.70 15.91 9.63
N PHE A 174 3.57 15.98 8.94
CA PHE A 174 2.69 14.84 8.69
C PHE A 174 3.26 13.96 7.58
N ASP A 175 2.85 12.69 7.53
CA ASP A 175 3.29 11.73 6.49
C ASP A 175 2.46 11.83 5.20
N GLY A 176 1.38 12.62 5.24
CA GLY A 176 0.44 12.80 4.16
C GLY A 176 -0.78 13.58 4.61
N ILE A 177 -1.82 13.54 3.78
CA ILE A 177 -3.16 14.05 4.11
C ILE A 177 -4.21 13.07 3.58
N ASP A 178 -5.31 12.94 4.31
CA ASP A 178 -6.53 12.29 3.86
C ASP A 178 -7.59 13.35 3.57
N LEU A 179 -8.16 13.34 2.37
CA LEU A 179 -9.25 14.24 1.99
C LEU A 179 -10.58 13.55 2.18
N ASP A 180 -11.39 14.12 3.07
CA ASP A 180 -12.77 13.69 3.34
C ASP A 180 -13.73 14.81 2.92
N PHE A 181 -13.70 15.12 1.63
CA PHE A 181 -14.55 16.15 1.06
C PHE A 181 -15.89 15.53 0.67
N GLU A 182 -16.93 15.92 1.40
CA GLU A 182 -18.27 15.37 1.40
C GLU A 182 -19.33 16.39 0.94
N GLY A 183 -19.04 17.70 0.98
CA GLY A 183 -20.02 18.74 0.63
C GLY A 183 -20.59 18.57 -0.78
N PHE A 184 -19.75 18.32 -1.79
CA PHE A 184 -20.25 18.08 -3.15
C PHE A 184 -21.07 16.79 -3.29
N ALA A 185 -20.97 15.85 -2.34
CA ALA A 185 -21.66 14.57 -2.36
C ALA A 185 -22.98 14.57 -1.59
N PHE A 186 -23.06 15.34 -0.50
CA PHE A 186 -24.19 15.32 0.43
C PHE A 186 -24.90 16.66 0.62
N VAL A 187 -24.26 17.78 0.28
CA VAL A 187 -24.84 19.12 0.34
C VAL A 187 -25.29 19.57 -1.05
N ASP A 188 -24.42 19.42 -2.06
CA ASP A 188 -24.74 19.78 -3.43
C ASP A 188 -25.70 18.76 -4.08
N ALA A 189 -26.56 19.23 -4.98
CA ALA A 189 -27.41 18.35 -5.78
C ALA A 189 -26.59 17.45 -6.72
N ASN A 190 -26.97 16.17 -6.84
CA ASN A 190 -26.27 15.21 -7.72
C ASN A 190 -26.24 15.58 -9.22
N THR A 191 -27.09 16.52 -9.65
CA THR A 191 -27.08 17.09 -11.00
C THR A 191 -25.84 17.92 -11.31
N THR A 192 -25.09 18.33 -10.27
CA THR A 192 -23.85 19.11 -10.41
C THR A 192 -22.64 18.22 -10.65
N TRP A 193 -22.72 16.92 -10.30
CA TRP A 193 -21.58 16.00 -10.25
C TRP A 193 -20.84 15.88 -11.58
N ALA A 194 -21.55 15.92 -12.72
CA ALA A 194 -20.92 15.87 -14.04
C ALA A 194 -19.98 17.06 -14.32
N LYS A 195 -20.22 18.21 -13.67
CA LYS A 195 -19.35 19.39 -13.76
C LYS A 195 -18.27 19.39 -12.67
N THR A 196 -18.57 18.86 -11.48
CA THR A 196 -17.64 18.84 -10.35
C THR A 196 -16.57 17.76 -10.50
N ALA A 197 -16.92 16.56 -10.97
CA ALA A 197 -16.01 15.42 -11.11
C ALA A 197 -14.70 15.72 -11.88
N PRO A 198 -14.72 16.33 -13.09
CA PRO A 198 -13.47 16.64 -13.79
C PRO A 198 -12.59 17.65 -13.03
N ASN A 199 -13.21 18.58 -12.29
CA ASN A 199 -12.49 19.56 -11.48
C ASN A 199 -11.88 18.94 -10.22
N TRP A 200 -12.57 17.98 -9.61
CA TRP A 200 -12.04 17.12 -8.55
C TRP A 200 -10.82 16.34 -9.03
N VAL A 201 -10.87 15.72 -10.22
CA VAL A 201 -9.73 14.99 -10.80
C VAL A 201 -8.52 15.89 -11.00
N LEU A 202 -8.71 17.10 -11.53
CA LEU A 202 -7.62 18.07 -11.71
C LEU A 202 -6.99 18.46 -10.37
N PHE A 203 -7.82 18.72 -9.36
CA PHE A 203 -7.35 19.04 -8.01
C PHE A 203 -6.54 17.89 -7.38
N ILE A 204 -7.04 16.65 -7.46
CA ILE A 204 -6.34 15.48 -6.91
C ILE A 204 -4.99 15.26 -7.59
N LYS A 205 -4.92 15.41 -8.92
CA LYS A 205 -3.65 15.29 -9.67
C LYS A 205 -2.63 16.35 -9.24
N GLU A 206 -3.07 17.59 -9.07
CA GLU A 206 -2.21 18.69 -8.64
C GLU A 206 -1.71 18.49 -7.20
N LEU A 207 -2.60 18.13 -6.27
CA LEU A 207 -2.24 17.87 -4.88
C LEU A 207 -1.29 16.68 -4.75
N SER A 208 -1.58 15.58 -5.44
CA SER A 208 -0.74 14.38 -5.47
C SER A 208 0.68 14.71 -5.90
N GLY A 209 0.86 15.44 -7.01
CA GLY A 209 2.19 15.80 -7.51
C GLY A 209 3.01 16.58 -6.49
N GLN A 210 2.40 17.55 -5.79
CA GLN A 210 3.10 18.35 -4.77
C GLN A 210 3.43 17.56 -3.49
N LEU A 211 2.53 16.68 -3.05
CA LEU A 211 2.77 15.81 -1.90
C LEU A 211 3.87 14.79 -2.19
N HIS A 212 3.82 14.11 -3.34
CA HIS A 212 4.83 13.12 -3.73
C HIS A 212 6.21 13.75 -3.91
N ALA A 213 6.30 14.99 -4.43
CA ALA A 213 7.56 15.75 -4.50
C ALA A 213 8.19 16.00 -3.11
N SER A 214 7.38 16.01 -2.05
CA SER A 214 7.82 16.13 -0.65
C SER A 214 7.83 14.78 0.10
N GLN A 215 7.78 13.66 -0.62
CA GLN A 215 7.72 12.29 -0.07
C GLN A 215 6.52 12.06 0.88
N LYS A 216 5.40 12.73 0.63
CA LYS A 216 4.14 12.63 1.39
C LYS A 216 3.11 11.87 0.59
N ILE A 217 2.15 11.23 1.26
CA ILE A 217 1.09 10.46 0.59
C ILE A 217 -0.25 11.20 0.57
N LEU A 218 -1.09 10.86 -0.42
CA LEU A 218 -2.46 11.36 -0.54
C LEU A 218 -3.47 10.22 -0.37
N SER A 219 -4.36 10.37 0.60
CA SER A 219 -5.51 9.50 0.82
C SER A 219 -6.80 10.24 0.46
N VAL A 220 -7.80 9.49 -0.01
CA VAL A 220 -9.16 10.00 -0.23
C VAL A 220 -10.15 9.11 0.49
N SER A 221 -10.99 9.74 1.31
CA SER A 221 -12.18 9.16 1.92
C SER A 221 -13.38 9.44 1.02
N SER A 222 -14.18 8.41 0.77
CA SER A 222 -15.27 8.47 -0.21
C SER A 222 -16.42 7.55 0.18
N PRO A 223 -17.68 7.97 0.00
CA PRO A 223 -18.83 7.06 0.01
C PRO A 223 -18.68 5.96 -1.04
N TYR A 224 -19.47 4.89 -0.91
CA TYR A 224 -19.48 3.81 -1.90
C TYR A 224 -19.70 4.29 -3.34
N ALA A 225 -18.99 3.68 -4.27
CA ALA A 225 -19.29 3.76 -5.68
C ALA A 225 -19.34 2.34 -6.27
N PHE A 226 -20.06 2.22 -7.38
CA PHE A 226 -20.12 0.99 -8.15
C PHE A 226 -19.73 1.26 -9.59
N ASN A 227 -19.56 0.19 -10.37
CA ASN A 227 -19.27 0.28 -11.78
C ASN A 227 -20.34 1.14 -12.50
N PRO A 228 -19.96 2.32 -13.07
CA PRO A 228 -20.91 3.20 -13.74
C PRO A 228 -21.62 2.56 -14.92
N SER A 229 -21.01 1.54 -15.55
CA SER A 229 -21.61 0.77 -16.65
C SER A 229 -22.84 -0.04 -16.23
N GLU A 230 -22.99 -0.36 -14.95
CA GLU A 230 -24.12 -1.15 -14.42
C GLU A 230 -25.39 -0.30 -14.14
N LYS A 231 -25.38 1.00 -14.48
CA LYS A 231 -26.54 1.93 -14.32
C LYS A 231 -27.22 1.86 -12.94
N GLN A 232 -26.44 1.92 -11.87
CA GLN A 232 -26.92 1.91 -10.49
C GLN A 232 -26.50 3.17 -9.72
N LYS A 233 -27.15 3.45 -8.60
CA LYS A 233 -26.81 4.58 -7.74
C LYS A 233 -25.43 4.36 -7.10
N GLY A 234 -24.58 5.38 -7.15
CA GLY A 234 -23.28 5.44 -6.50
C GLY A 234 -22.71 6.86 -6.61
N TYR A 235 -21.69 7.17 -5.83
CA TYR A 235 -21.14 8.54 -5.76
C TYR A 235 -20.10 8.79 -6.85
N THR A 236 -20.56 8.96 -8.09
CA THR A 236 -19.69 9.10 -9.28
C THR A 236 -18.84 10.37 -9.30
N VAL A 237 -19.18 11.38 -8.50
CA VAL A 237 -18.44 12.64 -8.37
C VAL A 237 -16.98 12.47 -7.96
N TYR A 238 -16.65 11.40 -7.23
CA TYR A 238 -15.28 11.12 -6.78
C TYR A 238 -14.36 10.53 -7.87
N ALA A 239 -14.92 10.15 -9.03
CA ALA A 239 -14.16 9.76 -10.23
C ALA A 239 -12.98 8.79 -9.94
N TRP A 240 -13.28 7.68 -9.24
CA TRP A 240 -12.26 6.75 -8.72
C TRP A 240 -11.28 6.26 -9.79
N ALA A 241 -11.74 6.01 -11.01
CA ALA A 241 -10.89 5.49 -12.09
C ALA A 241 -9.89 6.56 -12.56
N GLU A 242 -10.34 7.81 -12.63
CA GLU A 242 -9.57 8.95 -13.11
C GLU A 242 -8.54 9.45 -12.08
N ILE A 243 -8.76 9.18 -10.79
CA ILE A 243 -7.83 9.52 -9.68
C ILE A 243 -6.97 8.34 -9.22
N ALA A 244 -7.22 7.11 -9.69
CA ALA A 244 -6.57 5.88 -9.23
C ALA A 244 -5.03 5.94 -9.24
N SER A 245 -4.44 6.59 -10.26
CA SER A 245 -3.00 6.75 -10.40
C SER A 245 -2.40 7.84 -9.50
N SER A 246 -3.23 8.74 -8.96
CA SER A 246 -2.80 9.93 -8.21
C SER A 246 -2.97 9.78 -6.69
N ILE A 247 -3.81 8.86 -6.23
CA ILE A 247 -3.97 8.60 -4.80
C ILE A 247 -3.14 7.40 -4.35
N ASP A 248 -2.69 7.42 -3.10
CA ASP A 248 -2.03 6.30 -2.45
C ASP A 248 -3.02 5.37 -1.74
N ARG A 249 -4.16 5.93 -1.31
CA ARG A 249 -5.19 5.24 -0.53
C ARG A 249 -6.58 5.71 -0.96
N LEU A 250 -7.50 4.75 -1.12
CA LEU A 250 -8.93 4.99 -1.20
C LEU A 250 -9.58 4.34 0.03
N ARG A 251 -10.25 5.14 0.85
CA ARG A 251 -10.97 4.68 2.05
C ARG A 251 -12.45 4.78 1.80
N ILE A 252 -13.07 3.61 1.67
CA ILE A 252 -14.47 3.56 1.28
C ILE A 252 -15.30 3.53 2.56
N MET A 253 -16.19 4.51 2.70
CA MET A 253 -17.16 4.58 3.80
C MET A 253 -18.26 3.54 3.56
N THR A 254 -17.92 2.26 3.76
CA THR A 254 -18.83 1.12 3.61
C THR A 254 -19.74 0.95 4.84
N TYR A 255 -20.33 2.07 5.24
CA TYR A 255 -21.29 2.21 6.32
C TYR A 255 -22.30 3.32 5.95
N ASP A 256 -23.23 3.64 6.85
CA ASP A 256 -24.33 4.57 6.59
C ASP A 256 -25.25 4.19 5.42
N TYR A 257 -25.40 2.89 5.15
CA TYR A 257 -26.41 2.36 4.23
C TYR A 257 -27.83 2.69 4.71
N SER A 258 -28.09 2.46 6.01
CA SER A 258 -29.35 2.82 6.67
C SER A 258 -29.12 3.99 7.62
N VAL A 259 -29.70 5.15 7.30
CA VAL A 259 -29.66 6.34 8.17
C VAL A 259 -31.08 6.74 8.61
N ALA A 260 -31.95 7.08 7.65
CA ALA A 260 -33.30 7.55 7.94
C ALA A 260 -34.29 6.40 8.24
N LYS A 261 -34.09 5.23 7.63
CA LYS A 261 -34.94 4.05 7.80
C LYS A 261 -34.19 2.98 8.58
N PRO A 262 -34.88 2.17 9.42
CA PRO A 262 -34.25 1.05 10.11
C PRO A 262 -33.67 0.04 9.14
N GLY A 263 -32.47 -0.44 9.43
CA GLY A 263 -31.80 -1.46 8.63
C GLY A 263 -30.30 -1.58 8.94
N PRO A 264 -29.60 -2.48 8.24
CA PRO A 264 -28.17 -2.68 8.41
C PRO A 264 -27.36 -1.41 8.14
N ILE A 265 -26.25 -1.27 8.87
CA ILE A 265 -25.32 -0.15 8.79
C ILE A 265 -24.52 -0.19 7.49
N GLY A 266 -24.09 -1.37 7.05
CA GLY A 266 -23.40 -1.59 5.78
C GLY A 266 -23.49 -3.06 5.38
N PRO A 267 -24.54 -3.50 4.66
CA PRO A 267 -24.73 -4.89 4.26
C PRO A 267 -23.51 -5.48 3.55
N ILE A 268 -23.10 -6.70 3.90
CA ILE A 268 -21.85 -7.30 3.38
C ILE A 268 -21.82 -7.44 1.85
N ASP A 269 -22.93 -7.78 1.20
CA ASP A 269 -22.98 -7.89 -0.27
C ASP A 269 -22.80 -6.53 -0.95
N TRP A 270 -23.37 -5.47 -0.36
CA TRP A 270 -23.22 -4.09 -0.84
C TRP A 270 -21.78 -3.60 -0.64
N THR A 271 -21.18 -3.92 0.51
CA THR A 271 -19.78 -3.67 0.83
C THR A 271 -18.84 -4.40 -0.14
N GLU A 272 -19.05 -5.69 -0.38
CA GLU A 272 -18.20 -6.48 -1.27
C GLU A 272 -18.30 -6.00 -2.72
N LYS A 273 -19.50 -5.62 -3.18
CA LYS A 273 -19.70 -5.10 -4.53
C LYS A 273 -18.92 -3.80 -4.78
N THR A 274 -18.88 -2.88 -3.81
CA THR A 274 -18.11 -1.62 -3.99
C THR A 274 -16.60 -1.89 -3.97
N LEU A 275 -16.14 -2.85 -3.16
CA LEU A 275 -14.75 -3.27 -3.14
C LEU A 275 -14.33 -3.91 -4.47
N GLN A 276 -15.17 -4.78 -5.05
CA GLN A 276 -14.92 -5.40 -6.35
C GLN A 276 -14.79 -4.36 -7.47
N TYR A 277 -15.61 -3.30 -7.45
CA TYR A 277 -15.43 -2.20 -8.38
C TYR A 277 -14.10 -1.49 -8.16
N ALA A 278 -13.79 -1.08 -6.92
CA ALA A 278 -12.54 -0.37 -6.62
C ALA A 278 -11.30 -1.16 -7.07
N ILE A 279 -11.21 -2.46 -6.75
CA ILE A 279 -10.05 -3.28 -7.13
C ILE A 279 -9.97 -3.60 -8.63
N SER A 280 -11.06 -3.38 -9.39
CA SER A 280 -11.04 -3.50 -10.86
C SER A 280 -10.37 -2.32 -11.55
N ILE A 281 -10.27 -1.17 -10.88
CA ILE A 281 -9.77 0.09 -11.44
C ILE A 281 -8.49 0.60 -10.77
N MET A 282 -8.10 0.06 -9.61
CA MET A 282 -6.85 0.38 -8.93
C MET A 282 -6.28 -0.84 -8.19
N PRO A 283 -4.97 -0.87 -7.86
CA PRO A 283 -4.38 -1.95 -7.08
C PRO A 283 -5.12 -2.14 -5.75
N ALA A 284 -5.38 -3.41 -5.37
CA ALA A 284 -6.12 -3.74 -4.15
C ALA A 284 -5.46 -3.18 -2.89
N SER A 285 -4.12 -3.12 -2.84
CA SER A 285 -3.34 -2.49 -1.78
C SER A 285 -3.65 -1.01 -1.51
N LYS A 286 -4.30 -0.30 -2.45
CA LYS A 286 -4.76 1.08 -2.25
C LYS A 286 -6.13 1.15 -1.56
N VAL A 287 -6.93 0.09 -1.60
CA VAL A 287 -8.33 0.09 -1.17
C VAL A 287 -8.46 -0.30 0.29
N PHE A 288 -9.24 0.46 1.06
CA PHE A 288 -9.51 0.22 2.48
C PHE A 288 -11.02 0.12 2.71
N ILE A 289 -11.44 -0.98 3.33
CA ILE A 289 -12.83 -1.22 3.75
C ILE A 289 -13.17 -0.40 5.00
N GLY A 290 -14.31 0.27 5.03
CA GLY A 290 -14.77 1.05 6.18
C GLY A 290 -15.42 0.18 7.27
N LEU A 291 -15.03 0.37 8.53
CA LEU A 291 -15.59 -0.32 9.69
C LEU A 291 -16.20 0.70 10.67
N PRO A 292 -17.54 0.74 10.84
CA PRO A 292 -18.22 1.62 11.78
C PRO A 292 -18.14 1.10 13.22
N GLY A 293 -17.50 1.86 14.11
CA GLY A 293 -17.48 1.70 15.56
C GLY A 293 -18.78 2.16 16.25
N TYR A 294 -19.90 2.24 15.52
CA TYR A 294 -21.19 2.63 16.07
C TYR A 294 -22.34 1.76 15.55
N GLY A 295 -23.45 1.76 16.29
CA GLY A 295 -24.74 1.22 15.89
C GLY A 295 -25.82 2.29 15.89
N ARG A 296 -26.99 1.94 15.37
CA ARG A 296 -28.16 2.83 15.28
C ARG A 296 -29.42 2.18 15.87
N ASP A 297 -30.26 3.01 16.47
CA ASP A 297 -31.51 2.63 17.14
C ASP A 297 -32.65 3.53 16.66
N TRP A 298 -33.61 2.95 15.93
CA TRP A 298 -34.74 3.65 15.33
C TRP A 298 -36.05 3.38 16.07
N ILE A 299 -36.91 4.41 16.10
CA ILE A 299 -38.32 4.27 16.48
C ILE A 299 -39.10 3.78 15.27
N THR A 300 -39.72 2.61 15.41
CA THR A 300 -40.48 1.94 14.33
C THR A 300 -41.98 2.02 14.51
N ALA A 301 -42.47 2.15 15.76
CA ALA A 301 -43.88 2.42 16.04
C ALA A 301 -44.03 3.17 17.37
N VAL A 302 -45.09 3.98 17.47
CA VAL A 302 -45.55 4.59 18.72
C VAL A 302 -47.05 4.36 18.81
N VAL A 303 -47.50 3.69 19.88
CA VAL A 303 -48.91 3.38 20.13
C VAL A 303 -49.33 4.01 21.44
N GLY A 304 -50.43 4.76 21.45
CA GLY A 304 -50.94 5.50 22.61
C GLY A 304 -50.48 6.96 22.65
N THR A 305 -50.59 7.59 23.82
CA THR A 305 -50.19 8.98 24.05
C THR A 305 -49.11 9.02 25.11
N CYS A 306 -47.91 9.46 24.73
CA CYS A 306 -46.80 9.47 25.68
C CYS A 306 -47.00 10.53 26.76
N PRO A 307 -46.72 10.20 28.04
CA PRO A 307 -46.81 11.17 29.14
C PRO A 307 -45.73 12.26 29.02
N LEU A 308 -45.90 13.37 29.76
CA LEU A 308 -44.91 14.44 29.83
C LEU A 308 -43.52 13.99 30.35
N SER A 309 -43.49 12.92 31.14
CA SER A 309 -42.26 12.32 31.67
C SER A 309 -41.50 11.50 30.63
N ALA A 310 -42.10 11.17 29.48
CA ALA A 310 -41.42 10.43 28.43
C ALA A 310 -40.38 11.33 27.73
N PRO A 311 -39.28 10.74 27.21
CA PRO A 311 -38.30 11.48 26.41
C PRO A 311 -38.99 12.24 25.26
N PRO A 312 -38.55 13.47 24.93
CA PRO A 312 -39.10 14.20 23.80
C PRO A 312 -38.74 13.53 22.47
N GLY A 313 -39.56 13.76 21.44
CA GLY A 313 -39.25 13.33 20.07
C GLY A 313 -39.57 11.87 19.75
N LEU A 314 -40.38 11.19 20.58
CA LEU A 314 -40.84 9.82 20.33
C LEU A 314 -41.84 9.77 19.17
N LYS A 315 -41.34 9.66 17.94
CA LYS A 315 -42.14 9.53 16.72
C LYS A 315 -41.43 8.70 15.66
N VAL A 316 -42.20 8.02 14.83
CA VAL A 316 -41.69 7.33 13.64
C VAL A 316 -41.08 8.35 12.68
N GLY A 317 -39.93 8.01 12.10
CA GLY A 317 -39.18 8.90 11.21
C GLY A 317 -38.29 9.92 11.94
N ALA A 318 -38.22 9.88 13.27
CA ALA A 318 -37.17 10.59 14.00
C ALA A 318 -35.78 10.07 13.62
N LYS A 319 -34.76 10.93 13.72
CA LYS A 319 -33.36 10.54 13.51
C LYS A 319 -33.00 9.41 14.47
N ALA A 320 -32.36 8.36 13.95
CA ALA A 320 -31.90 7.24 14.76
C ALA A 320 -30.95 7.72 15.87
N ALA A 321 -31.12 7.17 17.07
CA ALA A 321 -30.12 7.32 18.10
C ALA A 321 -28.86 6.53 17.69
N VAL A 322 -27.68 7.10 17.95
CA VAL A 322 -26.39 6.46 17.65
C VAL A 322 -25.75 6.05 18.97
N PHE A 323 -25.18 4.85 19.04
CA PHE A 323 -24.46 4.36 20.20
C PHE A 323 -23.12 3.76 19.80
N LYS A 324 -22.14 3.79 20.70
CA LYS A 324 -20.81 3.22 20.48
C LYS A 324 -20.87 1.70 20.52
N MET A 325 -20.07 1.05 19.71
CA MET A 325 -20.03 -0.41 19.60
C MET A 325 -19.58 -1.09 20.91
N ASN A 326 -18.64 -0.52 21.65
CA ASN A 326 -18.23 -0.99 22.98
C ASN A 326 -19.33 -0.92 24.05
N TYR A 327 -20.47 -0.28 23.76
CA TYR A 327 -21.64 -0.23 24.62
C TYR A 327 -22.78 -1.17 24.15
N ALA A 328 -22.62 -1.85 23.01
CA ALA A 328 -23.70 -2.63 22.40
C ALA A 328 -24.30 -3.70 23.33
N ASN A 329 -23.43 -4.45 24.04
CA ASN A 329 -23.87 -5.51 24.96
C ASN A 329 -24.62 -4.94 26.18
N ALA A 330 -24.09 -3.88 26.79
CA ALA A 330 -24.74 -3.21 27.91
C ALA A 330 -26.09 -2.59 27.48
N LYS A 331 -26.15 -2.00 26.28
CA LYS A 331 -27.38 -1.48 25.70
C LYS A 331 -28.44 -2.56 25.52
N ALA A 332 -28.08 -3.69 24.90
CA ALA A 332 -29.04 -4.79 24.69
C ALA A 332 -29.60 -5.34 26.02
N ALA A 333 -28.75 -5.41 27.06
CA ALA A 333 -29.18 -5.77 28.40
C ALA A 333 -30.16 -4.75 29.02
N ILE A 334 -29.90 -3.46 28.85
CA ILE A 334 -30.81 -2.37 29.30
C ILE A 334 -32.14 -2.41 28.54
N ASP A 335 -32.10 -2.73 27.25
CA ASP A 335 -33.28 -2.86 26.40
C ASP A 335 -34.05 -4.17 26.63
N LEU A 336 -33.54 -5.05 27.50
CA LEU A 336 -34.07 -6.39 27.79
C LEU A 336 -34.25 -7.24 26.53
N ALA A 337 -33.31 -7.13 25.60
CA ALA A 337 -33.35 -7.79 24.30
C ALA A 337 -32.12 -8.68 24.11
N THR A 338 -32.30 -9.79 23.38
CA THR A 338 -31.19 -10.65 22.95
C THR A 338 -30.87 -10.34 21.49
N PRO A 339 -29.66 -9.83 21.19
CA PRO A 339 -29.23 -9.63 19.81
C PRO A 339 -29.21 -10.94 19.02
N VAL A 340 -29.69 -10.88 17.79
CA VAL A 340 -29.57 -11.94 16.80
C VAL A 340 -28.64 -11.51 15.68
N PHE A 341 -27.92 -12.45 15.09
CA PHE A 341 -27.05 -12.17 13.95
C PHE A 341 -27.81 -12.43 12.64
N ASP A 342 -28.01 -11.37 11.85
CA ASP A 342 -28.55 -11.46 10.51
C ASP A 342 -27.44 -11.89 9.54
N VAL A 343 -27.48 -13.16 9.15
CA VAL A 343 -26.46 -13.78 8.28
C VAL A 343 -26.43 -13.13 6.88
N LYS A 344 -27.57 -12.63 6.39
CA LYS A 344 -27.66 -12.02 5.06
C LYS A 344 -26.86 -10.73 4.98
N ASN A 345 -26.97 -9.87 5.98
CA ASN A 345 -26.31 -8.57 6.01
C ASN A 345 -24.98 -8.61 6.75
N SER A 346 -24.66 -9.71 7.46
CA SER A 346 -23.49 -9.86 8.32
C SER A 346 -23.48 -8.83 9.46
N GLU A 347 -24.62 -8.66 10.14
CA GLU A 347 -24.79 -7.65 11.19
C GLU A 347 -25.66 -8.17 12.34
N ALA A 348 -25.46 -7.59 13.52
CA ALA A 348 -26.28 -7.87 14.69
C ALA A 348 -27.48 -6.93 14.75
N THR A 349 -28.64 -7.46 15.15
CA THR A 349 -29.88 -6.70 15.26
C THR A 349 -30.75 -7.23 16.40
N TYR A 350 -31.60 -6.37 16.94
CA TYR A 350 -32.72 -6.76 17.79
C TYR A 350 -33.82 -5.71 17.73
N SER A 351 -35.00 -6.11 18.19
CA SER A 351 -36.11 -5.20 18.42
C SER A 351 -36.57 -5.29 19.87
N TYR A 352 -37.06 -4.17 20.39
CA TYR A 352 -37.56 -4.06 21.75
C TYR A 352 -38.69 -3.05 21.83
N VAL A 353 -39.44 -3.09 22.94
CA VAL A 353 -40.56 -2.17 23.19
C VAL A 353 -40.32 -1.47 24.52
N GLN A 354 -40.43 -0.15 24.53
CA GLN A 354 -40.41 0.66 25.73
C GLN A 354 -41.82 1.13 26.08
N SER A 355 -42.22 1.00 27.33
CA SER A 355 -43.51 1.49 27.83
C SER A 355 -43.31 2.70 28.73
N PHE A 356 -44.08 3.76 28.49
CA PHE A 356 -44.06 4.98 29.30
C PHE A 356 -45.44 5.21 29.90
N ASN A 357 -45.50 5.33 31.23
CA ASN A 357 -46.73 5.60 31.97
C ASN A 357 -46.58 6.92 32.75
N GLY A 358 -47.64 7.73 32.78
CA GLY A 358 -47.63 8.99 33.51
C GLY A 358 -48.87 9.82 33.22
N VAL A 359 -48.71 11.15 33.21
CA VAL A 359 -49.79 12.10 32.95
C VAL A 359 -49.49 13.01 31.76
N SER A 360 -50.54 13.44 31.08
CA SER A 360 -50.50 14.50 30.07
C SER A 360 -50.31 15.88 30.69
N ALA A 361 -50.09 16.90 29.86
CA ALA A 361 -50.04 18.30 30.30
C ALA A 361 -51.32 18.79 31.00
N LYS A 362 -52.44 18.10 30.79
CA LYS A 362 -53.73 18.41 31.42
C LYS A 362 -54.02 17.54 32.66
N GLY A 363 -53.04 16.76 33.14
CA GLY A 363 -53.18 15.88 34.30
C GLY A 363 -53.87 14.54 34.05
N ALA A 364 -54.39 14.29 32.83
CA ALA A 364 -55.01 13.00 32.49
C ALA A 364 -53.96 11.89 32.42
N ALA A 365 -54.26 10.70 32.95
CA ALA A 365 -53.40 9.53 32.86
C ALA A 365 -53.22 9.11 31.40
N THR A 366 -51.96 8.91 30.98
CA THR A 366 -51.62 8.49 29.63
C THR A 366 -50.53 7.43 29.63
N THR A 367 -50.59 6.56 28.63
CA THR A 367 -49.56 5.55 28.38
C THR A 367 -49.23 5.49 26.90
N CYS A 368 -47.97 5.23 26.59
CA CYS A 368 -47.57 4.85 25.24
C CYS A 368 -46.57 3.70 25.26
N THR A 369 -46.54 2.98 24.15
CA THR A 369 -45.50 2.00 23.84
C THR A 369 -44.74 2.45 22.60
N VAL A 370 -43.41 2.30 22.65
CA VAL A 370 -42.50 2.68 21.57
C VAL A 370 -41.77 1.44 21.13
N SER A 371 -42.06 0.98 19.91
CA SER A 371 -41.31 -0.12 19.29
C SER A 371 -40.05 0.43 18.65
N ARG A 372 -38.95 -0.30 18.81
CA ARG A 372 -37.62 0.11 18.37
C ARG A 372 -36.88 -1.03 17.69
N THR A 373 -36.00 -0.68 16.77
CA THR A 373 -35.14 -1.63 16.06
C THR A 373 -33.72 -1.11 16.09
N VAL A 374 -32.79 -2.01 16.40
CA VAL A 374 -31.36 -1.71 16.55
C VAL A 374 -30.57 -2.50 15.52
N TRP A 375 -29.58 -1.86 14.89
CA TRP A 375 -28.61 -2.51 14.00
C TRP A 375 -27.20 -2.04 14.31
N TYR A 376 -26.25 -2.97 14.27
CA TYR A 376 -24.85 -2.71 14.58
C TYR A 376 -23.93 -3.84 14.10
N GLN A 377 -22.61 -3.61 14.08
CA GLN A 377 -21.62 -4.60 13.64
C GLN A 377 -20.83 -5.16 14.82
N ASN A 378 -21.06 -6.43 15.17
CA ASN A 378 -20.33 -7.10 16.27
C ASN A 378 -18.97 -7.66 15.81
N ASP A 379 -18.29 -8.39 16.69
CA ASP A 379 -17.03 -9.09 16.41
C ASP A 379 -17.09 -10.00 15.19
N ARG A 380 -18.19 -10.75 15.02
CA ARG A 380 -18.42 -11.57 13.83
C ARG A 380 -18.52 -10.71 12.56
N SER A 381 -19.28 -9.61 12.60
CA SER A 381 -19.38 -8.65 11.48
C SER A 381 -18.02 -8.09 11.07
N TYR A 382 -17.18 -7.77 12.05
CA TYR A 382 -15.81 -7.29 11.83
C TYR A 382 -14.94 -8.39 11.22
N SER A 383 -14.99 -9.62 11.77
CA SER A 383 -14.25 -10.77 11.22
C SER A 383 -14.60 -11.03 9.76
N GLU A 384 -15.90 -11.07 9.41
CA GLU A 384 -16.35 -11.33 8.04
C GLU A 384 -15.90 -10.23 7.06
N ARG A 385 -15.86 -8.96 7.50
CA ARG A 385 -15.32 -7.83 6.71
C ARG A 385 -13.79 -7.86 6.58
N MET A 386 -13.09 -8.25 7.63
CA MET A 386 -11.64 -8.46 7.57
C MET A 386 -11.28 -9.65 6.68
N ASN A 387 -12.14 -10.67 6.58
CA ASN A 387 -11.96 -11.74 5.61
C ASN A 387 -12.06 -11.25 4.17
N LEU A 388 -12.75 -10.13 3.89
CA LEU A 388 -12.69 -9.47 2.57
C LEU A 388 -11.32 -8.80 2.34
N VAL A 389 -10.69 -8.23 3.38
CA VAL A 389 -9.30 -7.72 3.31
C VAL A 389 -8.36 -8.85 2.91
N ALA A 390 -8.48 -10.02 3.55
CA ALA A 390 -7.69 -11.20 3.21
C ALA A 390 -7.99 -11.73 1.80
N LYS A 391 -9.28 -11.89 1.46
CA LYS A 391 -9.76 -12.44 0.18
C LYS A 391 -9.27 -11.64 -1.01
N TYR A 392 -9.42 -10.32 -0.94
CA TYR A 392 -9.08 -9.41 -2.04
C TYR A 392 -7.71 -8.77 -1.92
N ARG A 393 -6.97 -9.04 -0.83
CA ARG A 393 -5.65 -8.44 -0.55
C ARG A 393 -5.74 -6.92 -0.53
N LEU A 394 -6.77 -6.42 0.15
CA LEU A 394 -6.97 -4.99 0.30
C LEU A 394 -5.81 -4.35 1.09
N GLY A 395 -5.63 -3.04 0.93
CA GLY A 395 -4.65 -2.28 1.69
C GLY A 395 -4.87 -2.31 3.19
N GLY A 396 -6.11 -2.57 3.62
CA GLY A 396 -6.50 -2.74 5.01
C GLY A 396 -7.97 -2.41 5.27
N ALA A 397 -8.27 -2.09 6.53
CA ALA A 397 -9.55 -1.58 7.00
C ALA A 397 -9.36 -0.19 7.65
N ALA A 398 -10.34 0.69 7.49
CA ALA A 398 -10.38 2.04 8.06
C ALA A 398 -11.54 2.15 9.05
N LEU A 399 -11.23 2.39 10.33
CA LEU A 399 -12.20 2.37 11.42
C LEU A 399 -12.73 3.77 11.74
N TRP A 400 -14.04 3.94 11.64
CA TRP A 400 -14.76 5.13 12.09
C TRP A 400 -15.52 4.85 13.40
N THR A 401 -15.02 5.20 14.57
CA THR A 401 -13.70 5.77 14.86
C THR A 401 -12.96 4.90 15.86
N LEU A 402 -11.64 5.04 15.93
CA LEU A 402 -10.81 4.23 16.82
C LEU A 402 -11.27 4.32 18.28
N GLY A 403 -11.30 3.18 18.96
CA GLY A 403 -11.68 3.07 20.37
C GLY A 403 -13.18 3.08 20.63
N MET A 404 -14.01 3.07 19.58
CA MET A 404 -15.46 2.90 19.74
C MET A 404 -15.92 1.46 19.52
N GLU A 405 -15.12 0.62 18.87
CA GLU A 405 -15.42 -0.80 18.70
C GLU A 405 -15.26 -1.59 20.01
N ASP A 406 -15.91 -2.75 20.08
CA ASP A 406 -15.77 -3.66 21.21
C ASP A 406 -14.41 -4.38 21.17
N GLN A 407 -13.86 -4.73 22.34
CA GLN A 407 -12.59 -5.44 22.45
C GLN A 407 -12.57 -6.77 21.68
N SER A 408 -13.70 -7.48 21.63
CA SER A 408 -13.84 -8.70 20.84
C SER A 408 -13.72 -8.45 19.33
N ALA A 409 -14.18 -7.29 18.86
CA ALA A 409 -14.01 -6.88 17.47
C ALA A 409 -12.53 -6.55 17.16
N THR A 410 -11.81 -5.91 18.09
CA THR A 410 -10.35 -5.71 17.99
C THR A 410 -9.60 -7.05 17.89
N THR A 411 -9.96 -8.02 18.74
CA THR A 411 -9.41 -9.37 18.68
C THR A 411 -9.75 -10.08 17.36
N ALA A 412 -10.97 -9.93 16.85
CA ALA A 412 -11.37 -10.51 15.56
C ALA A 412 -10.53 -9.98 14.40
N MET A 413 -10.27 -8.66 14.35
CA MET A 413 -9.39 -8.07 13.34
C MET A 413 -7.96 -8.58 13.46
N ARG A 414 -7.44 -8.67 14.69
CA ARG A 414 -6.10 -9.18 15.00
C ARG A 414 -5.92 -10.63 14.55
N ASN A 415 -6.90 -11.49 14.78
CA ASN A 415 -6.86 -12.90 14.36
C ASN A 415 -6.76 -13.03 12.84
N VAL A 416 -7.53 -12.24 12.09
CA VAL A 416 -7.42 -12.24 10.62
C VAL A 416 -6.05 -11.72 10.18
N ALA A 417 -5.54 -10.65 10.81
CA ALA A 417 -4.23 -10.09 10.50
C ALA A 417 -3.07 -11.06 10.77
N LEU A 418 -3.15 -11.87 11.84
CA LEU A 418 -2.20 -12.95 12.12
C LEU A 418 -2.29 -14.06 11.07
N ALA A 419 -3.49 -14.43 10.65
CA ALA A 419 -3.71 -15.50 9.68
C ALA A 419 -3.15 -15.18 8.28
N ILE A 420 -2.96 -13.89 7.95
CA ILE A 420 -2.40 -13.45 6.67
C ILE A 420 -0.94 -12.95 6.76
N ALA A 421 -0.28 -13.13 7.90
CA ALA A 421 1.12 -12.76 8.13
C ALA A 421 2.09 -13.94 7.92
N PRO A 422 3.34 -13.71 7.47
CA PRO A 422 3.83 -12.49 6.82
C PRO A 422 3.35 -12.40 5.35
N ASP A 423 3.41 -11.22 4.71
CA ASP A 423 3.02 -11.11 3.29
C ASP A 423 4.04 -11.79 2.38
N VAL A 424 3.58 -12.35 1.26
CA VAL A 424 4.44 -13.08 0.32
C VAL A 424 5.04 -12.09 -0.67
N LEU A 425 6.38 -12.04 -0.70
CA LEU A 425 7.15 -11.23 -1.64
C LEU A 425 7.49 -12.06 -2.89
N ILE A 426 6.95 -11.63 -4.04
CA ILE A 426 7.28 -12.15 -5.36
C ILE A 426 8.43 -11.32 -5.93
N ASN A 427 9.46 -11.98 -6.43
CA ASN A 427 10.53 -11.31 -7.15
C ASN A 427 10.74 -11.86 -8.56
N SER A 428 11.46 -11.10 -9.37
CA SER A 428 11.92 -11.49 -10.69
C SER A 428 13.34 -10.98 -10.90
N LEU A 429 14.16 -11.75 -11.62
CA LEU A 429 15.47 -11.33 -12.08
C LEU A 429 15.53 -11.45 -13.60
N THR A 430 15.93 -10.38 -14.27
CA THR A 430 16.22 -10.35 -15.71
C THR A 430 17.59 -9.75 -15.96
N ILE A 431 18.15 -10.04 -17.13
CA ILE A 431 19.46 -9.57 -17.56
C ILE A 431 19.29 -8.75 -18.84
N GLU A 432 19.79 -7.52 -18.85
CA GLU A 432 19.80 -6.62 -20.00
C GLU A 432 21.23 -6.38 -20.52
N ASN A 433 21.33 -5.82 -21.73
CA ASN A 433 22.61 -5.56 -22.42
C ASN A 433 23.42 -6.84 -22.67
N THR A 434 22.72 -7.92 -23.03
CA THR A 434 23.34 -9.20 -23.41
C THR A 434 22.77 -9.70 -24.72
N ASP A 435 23.59 -10.41 -25.48
CA ASP A 435 23.13 -11.19 -26.64
C ASP A 435 22.92 -12.62 -26.17
N THR A 436 21.66 -13.08 -26.09
CA THR A 436 21.30 -14.45 -25.68
C THR A 436 21.94 -14.89 -24.35
N ARG A 437 21.99 -13.98 -23.35
CA ARG A 437 22.66 -14.16 -22.04
C ARG A 437 24.17 -14.35 -22.12
N GLN A 438 24.78 -13.83 -23.18
CA GLN A 438 26.21 -13.81 -23.39
C GLN A 438 26.72 -12.36 -23.44
N VAL A 439 27.87 -12.14 -22.82
CA VAL A 439 28.56 -10.84 -22.74
C VAL A 439 30.01 -11.01 -23.16
N ASN A 440 30.62 -10.02 -23.81
CA ASN A 440 32.06 -10.11 -24.04
C ASN A 440 32.80 -9.83 -22.74
N PHE A 441 34.00 -10.39 -22.61
CA PHE A 441 34.86 -10.18 -21.46
C PHE A 441 35.05 -8.69 -21.19
N GLY A 442 34.75 -8.28 -19.95
CA GLY A 442 34.90 -6.89 -19.50
C GLY A 442 33.76 -5.95 -19.92
N ASP A 443 32.80 -6.41 -20.74
CA ASP A 443 31.61 -5.62 -21.03
C ASP A 443 30.70 -5.58 -19.81
N ILE A 444 30.00 -4.46 -19.64
CA ILE A 444 29.02 -4.26 -18.58
C ILE A 444 27.66 -4.77 -19.09
N PHE A 445 26.99 -5.57 -18.26
CA PHE A 445 25.58 -5.89 -18.43
C PHE A 445 24.80 -5.45 -17.19
N THR A 446 23.48 -5.49 -17.26
CA THR A 446 22.64 -5.01 -16.16
C THR A 446 21.77 -6.14 -15.62
N LEU A 447 21.84 -6.37 -14.31
CA LEU A 447 20.84 -7.16 -13.59
C LEU A 447 19.66 -6.26 -13.24
N LYS A 448 18.45 -6.62 -13.69
CA LYS A 448 17.22 -5.96 -13.28
C LYS A 448 16.40 -6.86 -12.39
N GLY A 449 16.09 -6.36 -11.20
CA GLY A 449 15.22 -7.01 -10.24
C GLY A 449 13.88 -6.31 -10.16
N GLY A 450 12.80 -7.07 -9.99
CA GLY A 450 11.46 -6.56 -9.69
C GLY A 450 10.92 -7.24 -8.45
N PHE A 451 10.33 -6.47 -7.53
CA PHE A 451 9.81 -6.95 -6.26
C PHE A 451 8.39 -6.45 -6.05
N THR A 452 7.47 -7.40 -5.93
CA THR A 452 6.04 -7.14 -5.79
C THR A 452 5.42 -8.02 -4.73
N LEU A 453 4.28 -7.59 -4.18
CA LEU A 453 3.39 -8.47 -3.44
C LEU A 453 2.57 -9.31 -4.44
N LYS A 454 1.89 -10.36 -3.97
CA LYS A 454 1.08 -11.20 -4.88
C LYS A 454 -0.13 -10.49 -5.52
N ASP A 455 -0.50 -9.30 -5.06
CA ASP A 455 -1.45 -8.41 -5.75
C ASP A 455 -0.80 -7.51 -6.82
N LYS A 456 0.49 -7.73 -7.14
CA LYS A 456 1.35 -6.97 -8.06
C LYS A 456 1.74 -5.57 -7.59
N SER A 457 1.43 -5.21 -6.35
CA SER A 457 1.87 -3.93 -5.80
C SER A 457 3.40 -3.90 -5.66
N PRO A 458 4.08 -2.84 -6.11
CA PRO A 458 5.52 -2.73 -5.98
C PRO A 458 5.94 -2.55 -4.53
N VAL A 459 7.09 -3.11 -4.15
CA VAL A 459 7.67 -2.96 -2.81
C VAL A 459 8.91 -2.09 -2.87
N GLY A 460 8.74 -0.78 -2.61
CA GLY A 460 9.84 0.18 -2.55
C GLY A 460 10.56 0.25 -1.20
N GLY A 461 11.82 0.67 -1.20
CA GLY A 461 12.64 0.78 0.01
C GLY A 461 13.09 -0.56 0.59
N LEU A 462 13.02 -1.63 -0.20
CA LEU A 462 13.40 -2.98 0.21
C LEU A 462 14.88 -3.20 -0.05
N VAL A 463 15.62 -3.62 0.98
CA VAL A 463 17.02 -4.04 0.84
C VAL A 463 17.08 -5.40 0.13
N VAL A 464 17.91 -5.48 -0.90
CA VAL A 464 18.08 -6.64 -1.77
C VAL A 464 19.57 -6.98 -1.87
N ASN A 465 19.90 -8.23 -1.59
CA ASN A 465 21.24 -8.76 -1.76
C ASN A 465 21.37 -9.34 -3.18
N VAL A 466 22.46 -9.01 -3.85
CA VAL A 466 22.83 -9.56 -5.14
C VAL A 466 23.88 -10.61 -4.91
N GLU A 467 23.57 -11.84 -5.28
CA GLU A 467 24.45 -12.96 -5.07
C GLU A 467 24.93 -13.53 -6.39
N MET A 468 26.19 -13.95 -6.42
CA MET A 468 26.84 -14.58 -7.55
C MET A 468 27.42 -15.93 -7.14
N LYS A 469 27.37 -16.89 -8.06
CA LYS A 469 28.03 -18.19 -7.92
C LYS A 469 28.71 -18.58 -9.23
N ARG A 470 30.03 -18.73 -9.21
CA ARG A 470 30.81 -19.20 -10.37
C ARG A 470 30.69 -20.71 -10.51
N ALA A 471 30.95 -21.23 -11.71
CA ALA A 471 30.92 -22.69 -11.95
C ALA A 471 31.91 -23.48 -11.08
N SER A 472 32.98 -22.86 -10.61
CA SER A 472 33.97 -23.46 -9.71
C SER A 472 33.60 -23.39 -8.22
N GLU A 473 32.50 -22.71 -7.86
CA GLU A 473 32.12 -22.42 -6.48
C GLU A 473 30.91 -23.26 -6.07
N GLY A 474 30.93 -23.78 -4.84
CA GLY A 474 29.80 -24.52 -4.25
C GLY A 474 28.79 -23.64 -3.51
N THR A 475 29.14 -22.38 -3.25
CA THR A 475 28.37 -21.45 -2.40
C THR A 475 28.11 -20.13 -3.11
N TRP A 476 26.99 -19.50 -2.78
CA TRP A 476 26.68 -18.14 -3.22
C TRP A 476 27.49 -17.12 -2.44
N THR A 477 27.97 -16.08 -3.13
CA THR A 477 28.69 -14.95 -2.53
C THR A 477 27.92 -13.68 -2.81
N GLU A 478 27.68 -12.87 -1.78
CA GLU A 478 27.10 -11.53 -1.94
C GLU A 478 28.13 -10.62 -2.63
N ILE A 479 27.72 -10.00 -3.73
CA ILE A 479 28.57 -9.10 -4.53
C ILE A 479 28.14 -7.64 -4.46
N ALA A 480 26.90 -7.38 -4.04
CA ALA A 480 26.36 -6.04 -3.83
C ALA A 480 25.08 -6.10 -2.99
N GLU A 481 24.79 -4.99 -2.32
CA GLU A 481 23.49 -4.69 -1.72
C GLU A 481 22.85 -3.53 -2.50
N SER A 482 21.53 -3.56 -2.67
CA SER A 482 20.76 -2.48 -3.30
C SER A 482 19.45 -2.27 -2.57
N THR A 483 18.78 -1.15 -2.86
CA THR A 483 17.45 -0.83 -2.32
C THR A 483 16.48 -0.60 -3.46
N THR A 484 15.31 -1.23 -3.41
CA THR A 484 14.28 -1.04 -4.45
C THR A 484 13.81 0.41 -4.52
N ALA A 485 13.64 0.92 -5.74
CA ALA A 485 12.96 2.18 -5.99
C ALA A 485 11.47 2.09 -5.63
N LEU A 486 10.74 3.21 -5.64
CA LEU A 486 9.31 3.25 -5.29
C LEU A 486 8.44 2.34 -6.19
N ASP A 487 8.89 2.05 -7.40
CA ASP A 487 8.27 1.12 -8.34
C ASP A 487 8.66 -0.35 -8.10
N GLY A 488 9.38 -0.65 -7.02
CA GLY A 488 9.77 -2.00 -6.62
C GLY A 488 10.93 -2.58 -7.42
N THR A 489 11.63 -1.76 -8.22
CA THR A 489 12.71 -2.25 -9.08
C THR A 489 14.11 -1.95 -8.54
N ILE A 490 15.09 -2.77 -8.93
CA ILE A 490 16.53 -2.47 -8.82
C ILE A 490 17.18 -2.64 -10.20
N SER A 491 18.25 -1.89 -10.43
CA SER A 491 19.04 -1.98 -11.66
C SER A 491 20.53 -1.88 -11.32
N ILE A 492 21.27 -2.95 -11.57
CA ILE A 492 22.64 -3.09 -11.07
C ILE A 492 23.59 -3.40 -12.24
N PRO A 493 24.53 -2.51 -12.57
CA PRO A 493 25.55 -2.79 -13.57
C PRO A 493 26.56 -3.79 -13.02
N VAL A 494 26.88 -4.81 -13.81
CA VAL A 494 27.80 -5.89 -13.44
C VAL A 494 28.79 -6.14 -14.56
N THR A 495 30.04 -6.42 -14.19
CA THR A 495 31.07 -6.93 -15.10
C THR A 495 31.63 -8.22 -14.49
N ILE A 496 31.85 -9.23 -15.34
CA ILE A 496 32.41 -10.51 -14.91
C ILE A 496 33.58 -10.94 -15.79
N ALA A 497 34.48 -11.71 -15.19
CA ALA A 497 35.65 -12.28 -15.87
C ALA A 497 35.43 -13.73 -16.36
N GLY A 498 34.32 -14.36 -16.00
CA GLY A 498 33.97 -15.73 -16.39
C GLY A 498 32.50 -16.02 -16.15
N THR A 499 32.01 -17.14 -16.70
CA THR A 499 30.61 -17.57 -16.57
C THR A 499 30.19 -17.69 -15.10
N ALA A 500 29.06 -17.08 -14.76
CA ALA A 500 28.51 -17.08 -13.40
C ALA A 500 26.98 -17.12 -13.41
N ALA A 501 26.41 -17.68 -12.35
CA ALA A 501 25.00 -17.60 -12.02
C ALA A 501 24.75 -16.43 -11.06
N PHE A 502 23.58 -15.82 -11.17
CA PHE A 502 23.13 -14.69 -10.35
C PHE A 502 21.76 -15.00 -9.76
N ARG A 503 21.53 -14.49 -8.55
CA ARG A 503 20.20 -14.45 -7.93
C ARG A 503 20.08 -13.22 -7.04
N LEU A 504 18.83 -12.86 -6.73
CA LEU A 504 18.49 -11.81 -5.78
C LEU A 504 17.83 -12.42 -4.56
N THR A 505 18.25 -12.00 -3.37
CA THR A 505 17.70 -12.44 -2.09
C THR A 505 17.29 -11.24 -1.23
N THR A 506 16.34 -11.44 -0.33
CA THR A 506 15.88 -10.41 0.62
C THR A 506 15.70 -11.00 1.99
N VAL A 507 16.00 -10.25 3.04
CA VAL A 507 15.77 -10.69 4.41
C VAL A 507 14.28 -10.62 4.74
N GLY A 508 13.75 -11.71 5.29
CA GLY A 508 12.37 -11.76 5.79
C GLY A 508 12.19 -10.89 7.03
N THR A 509 11.02 -10.28 7.15
CA THR A 509 10.56 -9.59 8.35
C THR A 509 9.23 -10.18 8.81
N TRP A 510 8.76 -9.77 9.98
CA TRP A 510 7.43 -10.13 10.44
C TRP A 510 6.32 -9.56 9.54
N GLU A 511 6.58 -8.51 8.75
CA GLU A 511 5.62 -7.97 7.77
C GLU A 511 5.64 -8.72 6.44
N ARG A 512 6.80 -9.23 6.02
CA ARG A 512 7.04 -9.76 4.67
C ARG A 512 7.99 -10.94 4.69
N ALA A 513 7.62 -12.03 4.04
CA ALA A 513 8.48 -13.19 3.89
C ALA A 513 9.78 -12.84 3.12
N GLU A 514 10.84 -13.58 3.41
CA GLU A 514 12.03 -13.59 2.56
C GLU A 514 11.68 -14.06 1.15
N SER A 515 12.51 -13.66 0.18
CA SER A 515 12.31 -14.01 -1.22
C SER A 515 13.66 -14.29 -1.87
N THR A 516 13.68 -15.28 -2.76
CA THR A 516 14.86 -15.68 -3.54
C THR A 516 14.43 -15.83 -4.99
N SER A 517 15.11 -15.14 -5.90
CA SER A 517 14.77 -15.18 -7.33
C SER A 517 15.15 -16.50 -7.97
N SER A 518 14.64 -16.73 -9.18
CA SER A 518 15.23 -17.72 -10.08
C SER A 518 16.71 -17.40 -10.34
N GLU A 519 17.48 -18.46 -10.59
CA GLU A 519 18.89 -18.34 -10.97
C GLU A 519 19.00 -17.97 -12.44
N GLU A 520 19.82 -16.96 -12.74
CA GLU A 520 20.08 -16.50 -14.09
C GLU A 520 21.57 -16.61 -14.42
N ILE A 521 21.91 -17.31 -15.50
CA ILE A 521 23.31 -17.60 -15.87
C ILE A 521 23.74 -16.67 -17.00
N VAL A 522 24.88 -15.99 -16.81
CA VAL A 522 25.55 -15.19 -17.84
C VAL A 522 26.83 -15.89 -18.26
N THR A 523 26.97 -16.11 -19.56
CA THR A 523 28.18 -16.69 -20.15
C THR A 523 29.10 -15.60 -20.69
N VAL A 524 30.41 -15.73 -20.47
CA VAL A 524 31.39 -14.77 -20.98
C VAL A 524 31.99 -15.26 -22.29
N ARG A 525 31.87 -14.45 -23.34
CA ARG A 525 32.58 -14.61 -24.61
C ARG A 525 33.95 -13.93 -24.54
N PRO A 526 35.00 -14.55 -25.08
CA PRO A 526 36.25 -13.85 -25.27
C PRO A 526 36.09 -12.63 -26.18
N LYS A 527 36.88 -11.58 -25.92
CA LYS A 527 36.89 -10.31 -26.65
C LYS A 527 38.24 -10.09 -27.29
N VAL A 528 38.26 -9.61 -28.54
CA VAL A 528 39.48 -9.15 -29.21
C VAL A 528 39.46 -7.63 -29.27
N ILE A 529 40.48 -7.00 -28.68
CA ILE A 529 40.70 -5.55 -28.78
C ILE A 529 41.81 -5.34 -29.79
N LEU A 530 41.60 -4.45 -30.76
CA LEU A 530 42.59 -4.11 -31.78
C LEU A 530 43.08 -2.68 -31.57
N GLU A 531 44.36 -2.44 -31.82
CA GLU A 531 44.88 -1.09 -31.95
C GLU A 531 44.40 -0.48 -33.28
N HIS A 532 43.97 0.78 -33.25
CA HIS A 532 43.37 1.43 -34.42
C HIS A 532 44.44 1.91 -35.41
N LEU A 533 44.30 1.49 -36.67
CA LEU A 533 45.06 2.01 -37.80
C LEU A 533 44.10 2.51 -38.88
N SER A 534 44.14 3.81 -39.18
CA SER A 534 43.19 4.45 -40.10
C SER A 534 43.71 4.54 -41.54
N THR A 535 45.03 4.60 -41.76
CA THR A 535 45.63 4.76 -43.08
C THR A 535 46.97 4.04 -43.18
N GLN A 536 47.30 3.51 -44.37
CA GLN A 536 48.59 2.88 -44.64
C GLN A 536 49.08 3.17 -46.06
N LYS A 537 50.40 3.27 -46.26
CA LYS A 537 51.00 3.41 -47.59
C LYS A 537 51.00 2.07 -48.34
N HIS A 538 50.56 2.09 -49.59
CA HIS A 538 50.56 0.95 -50.49
C HIS A 538 51.94 0.27 -50.59
N GLY A 539 51.96 -1.06 -50.49
CA GLY A 539 53.17 -1.88 -50.59
C GLY A 539 54.09 -1.85 -49.37
N VAL A 540 53.76 -1.08 -48.33
CA VAL A 540 54.55 -1.03 -47.09
C VAL A 540 53.92 -1.98 -46.05
N PRO A 541 54.72 -2.88 -45.42
CA PRO A 541 54.23 -3.71 -44.33
C PRO A 541 53.60 -2.88 -43.21
N MET A 542 52.47 -3.36 -42.70
CA MET A 542 51.76 -2.81 -41.54
C MET A 542 51.58 -3.89 -40.48
N GLN A 543 51.59 -3.47 -39.22
CA GLN A 543 51.34 -4.33 -38.07
C GLN A 543 49.93 -4.10 -37.54
N ILE A 544 49.14 -5.15 -37.45
CA ILE A 544 47.86 -5.15 -36.74
C ILE A 544 48.13 -5.74 -35.36
N ASN A 545 48.13 -4.87 -34.35
CA ASN A 545 48.30 -5.25 -32.97
C ASN A 545 46.93 -5.47 -32.32
N GLY A 546 46.86 -6.44 -31.43
CA GLY A 546 45.66 -6.64 -30.62
C GLY A 546 45.89 -7.50 -29.40
N THR A 547 44.86 -7.59 -28.57
CA THR A 547 44.85 -8.36 -27.34
C THR A 547 43.59 -9.22 -27.29
N LEU A 548 43.77 -10.51 -27.00
CA LEU A 548 42.69 -11.42 -26.63
C LEU A 548 42.42 -11.33 -25.12
N LEU A 549 41.15 -11.15 -24.76
CA LEU A 549 40.65 -11.18 -23.39
C LEU A 549 39.61 -12.30 -23.21
N PRO A 550 39.61 -13.07 -22.11
CA PRO A 550 40.65 -13.10 -21.07
C PRO A 550 42.01 -13.49 -21.65
N ARG A 551 43.08 -12.98 -21.03
CA ARG A 551 44.46 -13.18 -21.49
C ARG A 551 44.77 -14.67 -21.53
N THR A 552 45.00 -15.18 -22.73
CA THR A 552 45.25 -16.60 -22.99
C THR A 552 46.46 -16.71 -23.89
N ALA A 553 47.48 -17.46 -23.48
CA ALA A 553 48.66 -17.72 -24.30
C ALA A 553 48.41 -18.88 -25.27
N GLY A 554 49.01 -18.81 -26.46
CA GLY A 554 48.97 -19.88 -27.45
C GLY A 554 47.70 -19.94 -28.32
N ALA A 555 46.79 -18.98 -28.20
CA ALA A 555 45.67 -18.86 -29.14
C ALA A 555 46.18 -18.35 -30.50
N THR A 556 45.66 -18.88 -31.61
CA THR A 556 46.15 -18.53 -32.95
C THR A 556 45.31 -17.40 -33.54
N ALA A 557 45.91 -16.23 -33.74
CA ALA A 557 45.32 -15.08 -34.43
C ALA A 557 45.65 -15.12 -35.92
N THR A 558 44.64 -14.92 -36.76
CA THR A 558 44.73 -14.90 -38.22
C THR A 558 44.03 -13.66 -38.75
N LEU A 559 44.71 -12.87 -39.58
CA LEU A 559 44.07 -11.73 -40.24
C LEU A 559 43.22 -12.22 -41.41
N GLN A 560 42.02 -11.68 -41.53
CA GLN A 560 41.12 -11.96 -42.65
C GLN A 560 40.75 -10.68 -43.37
N ARG A 561 40.64 -10.78 -44.69
CA ARG A 561 40.16 -9.72 -45.57
C ARG A 561 38.84 -10.11 -46.21
N LEU A 562 37.95 -9.14 -46.35
CA LEU A 562 36.71 -9.32 -47.10
C LEU A 562 36.98 -9.14 -48.60
N ILE A 563 36.83 -10.22 -49.37
CA ILE A 563 37.02 -10.25 -50.82
C ILE A 563 35.78 -10.86 -51.47
N ALA A 564 35.11 -10.10 -52.34
CA ALA A 564 33.88 -10.52 -53.03
C ALA A 564 32.82 -11.12 -52.07
N GLY A 565 32.64 -10.48 -50.90
CA GLY A 565 31.69 -10.90 -49.88
C GLY A 565 32.10 -12.13 -49.05
N LYS A 566 33.31 -12.66 -49.22
CA LYS A 566 33.84 -13.79 -48.45
C LYS A 566 35.08 -13.41 -47.66
N TRP A 567 35.16 -13.87 -46.42
CA TRP A 567 36.35 -13.72 -45.59
C TRP A 567 37.45 -14.68 -46.03
N GLN A 568 38.63 -14.16 -46.31
CA GLN A 568 39.81 -14.93 -46.70
C GLN A 568 40.98 -14.63 -45.77
N ASN A 569 41.67 -15.66 -45.31
CA ASN A 569 42.88 -15.51 -44.49
C ASN A 569 43.99 -14.84 -45.31
N ILE A 570 44.66 -13.86 -44.71
CA ILE A 570 45.78 -13.14 -45.31
C ILE A 570 46.94 -13.05 -44.32
N GLY A 571 48.17 -13.08 -44.84
CA GLY A 571 49.38 -13.03 -44.01
C GLY A 571 49.65 -14.32 -43.22
N VAL A 572 50.61 -14.23 -42.29
CA VAL A 572 50.99 -15.33 -41.40
C VAL A 572 50.23 -15.19 -40.08
N SER A 573 49.75 -16.30 -39.54
CA SER A 573 49.09 -16.30 -38.23
C SER A 573 50.10 -16.13 -37.09
N ALA A 574 49.67 -15.52 -35.99
CA ALA A 574 50.49 -15.31 -34.81
C ALA A 574 49.86 -15.98 -33.58
N ALA A 575 50.69 -16.54 -32.70
CA ALA A 575 50.23 -17.01 -31.40
C ALA A 575 50.13 -15.83 -30.42
N THR A 576 49.11 -15.81 -29.57
CA THR A 576 49.03 -14.87 -28.45
C THR A 576 50.07 -15.17 -27.39
N ASP A 577 50.65 -14.13 -26.80
CA ASP A 577 51.64 -14.26 -25.73
C ASP A 577 50.99 -14.46 -24.34
N SER A 578 51.81 -14.45 -23.28
CA SER A 578 51.34 -14.55 -21.88
C SER A 578 50.38 -13.42 -21.44
N LYS A 579 50.40 -12.28 -22.14
CA LYS A 579 49.50 -11.15 -21.93
C LYS A 579 48.28 -11.18 -22.86
N GLY A 580 48.15 -12.23 -23.69
CA GLY A 580 47.11 -12.34 -24.71
C GLY A 580 47.36 -11.42 -25.92
N GLU A 581 48.52 -10.78 -26.01
CA GLU A 581 48.87 -9.85 -27.07
C GLU A 581 49.32 -10.61 -28.32
N PHE A 582 49.00 -10.08 -29.50
CA PHE A 582 49.44 -10.61 -30.78
C PHE A 582 49.77 -9.48 -31.75
N VAL A 583 50.67 -9.77 -32.69
CA VAL A 583 51.07 -8.86 -33.77
C VAL A 583 50.98 -9.62 -35.08
N LEU A 584 50.16 -9.11 -36.00
CA LEU A 584 50.00 -9.67 -37.35
C LEU A 584 50.62 -8.70 -38.36
N THR A 585 51.43 -9.20 -39.28
CA THR A 585 52.04 -8.36 -40.32
C THR A 585 51.38 -8.64 -41.67
N THR A 586 50.98 -7.58 -42.38
CA THR A 586 50.42 -7.66 -43.73
C THR A 586 50.87 -6.48 -44.60
N SER A 587 50.66 -6.54 -45.91
CA SER A 587 50.90 -5.42 -46.83
C SER A 587 49.83 -5.41 -47.92
N GLU A 588 49.33 -4.24 -48.28
CA GLU A 588 48.30 -4.10 -49.31
C GLU A 588 48.89 -3.55 -50.62
N ALA A 589 48.74 -4.35 -51.69
CA ALA A 589 49.28 -4.08 -53.02
C ALA A 589 48.28 -3.38 -53.97
N LYS A 590 47.17 -2.83 -53.46
CA LYS A 590 46.31 -1.92 -54.22
C LYS A 590 45.85 -0.76 -53.34
N ARG A 591 45.78 0.44 -53.91
CA ARG A 591 45.16 1.60 -53.27
C ARG A 591 43.65 1.36 -53.12
N GLY A 592 43.06 1.91 -52.07
CA GLY A 592 41.62 1.81 -51.81
C GLY A 592 41.31 1.54 -50.34
N VAL A 593 40.03 1.28 -50.04
CA VAL A 593 39.59 0.89 -48.70
C VAL A 593 39.54 -0.63 -48.62
N VAL A 594 40.19 -1.21 -47.61
CA VAL A 594 40.20 -2.65 -47.38
C VAL A 594 39.54 -2.95 -46.04
N THR A 595 38.49 -3.77 -46.05
CA THR A 595 37.80 -4.23 -44.84
C THR A 595 38.42 -5.54 -44.37
N MET A 596 38.78 -5.57 -43.09
CA MET A 596 39.50 -6.65 -42.43
C MET A 596 38.84 -7.02 -41.09
N ARG A 597 39.16 -8.21 -40.59
CA ARG A 597 38.91 -8.65 -39.21
C ARG A 597 40.01 -9.58 -38.75
N VAL A 598 40.19 -9.74 -37.45
CA VAL A 598 41.05 -10.77 -36.87
C VAL A 598 40.19 -11.92 -36.39
N GLN A 599 40.53 -13.14 -36.80
CA GLN A 599 39.95 -14.37 -36.31
C GLN A 599 40.95 -15.05 -35.37
N ILE A 600 40.54 -15.35 -34.14
CA ILE A 600 41.33 -16.08 -33.15
C ILE A 600 40.74 -17.46 -32.95
N THR A 601 41.59 -18.48 -32.95
CA THR A 601 41.23 -19.85 -32.58
C THR A 601 41.88 -20.19 -31.24
N SER A 602 41.07 -20.51 -30.23
CA SER A 602 41.52 -20.90 -28.88
C SER A 602 40.86 -22.22 -28.50
N GLY A 603 41.60 -23.32 -28.59
CA GLY A 603 41.03 -24.67 -28.50
C GLY A 603 39.96 -24.88 -29.59
N SER A 604 38.74 -25.24 -29.20
CA SER A 604 37.60 -25.40 -30.12
C SER A 604 36.81 -24.10 -30.36
N GLN A 605 37.16 -22.99 -29.69
CA GLN A 605 36.46 -21.72 -29.85
C GLN A 605 37.02 -20.90 -30.99
N LEU A 606 36.12 -20.37 -31.82
CA LEU A 606 36.41 -19.43 -32.90
C LEU A 606 35.89 -18.04 -32.49
N ILE A 607 36.79 -17.07 -32.38
CA ILE A 607 36.49 -15.72 -31.91
C ILE A 607 36.82 -14.74 -33.04
N SER A 608 35.92 -13.83 -33.37
CA SER A 608 36.18 -12.79 -34.37
C SER A 608 36.17 -11.41 -33.74
N SER A 609 37.13 -10.56 -34.13
CA SER A 609 37.09 -9.14 -33.80
C SER A 609 35.92 -8.46 -34.53
N SER A 610 35.60 -7.22 -34.11
CA SER A 610 34.84 -6.31 -34.96
C SER A 610 35.56 -6.10 -36.30
N GLU A 611 34.78 -5.85 -37.35
CA GLU A 611 35.30 -5.47 -38.65
C GLU A 611 35.93 -4.07 -38.57
N PHE A 612 37.01 -3.85 -39.30
CA PHE A 612 37.67 -2.56 -39.40
C PHE A 612 38.13 -2.32 -40.84
N SER A 613 38.26 -1.05 -41.22
CA SER A 613 38.68 -0.67 -42.56
C SER A 613 39.96 0.15 -42.52
N ILE A 614 40.88 -0.16 -43.42
CA ILE A 614 42.13 0.59 -43.61
C ILE A 614 42.09 1.29 -44.95
N VAL A 615 42.44 2.57 -44.98
CA VAL A 615 42.62 3.32 -46.23
C VAL A 615 44.06 3.15 -46.71
N VAL A 616 44.24 2.45 -47.83
CA VAL A 616 45.53 2.22 -48.48
C VAL A 616 45.78 3.32 -49.52
N ARG A 617 46.83 4.12 -49.30
CA ARG A 617 47.19 5.30 -50.11
C ARG A 617 48.45 5.10 -50.95
#